data_AF-A0A1X7C0Y8-F1
#
_entry.id   AF-A0A1X7C0Y8-F1
#
_cell.length_a   1.000
_cell.length_b   1.000
_cell.length_c   1.000
_cell.angle_alpha   90.00
_cell.angle_beta   90.00
_cell.angle_gamma   90.00
#
_symmetry.space_group_name_H-M   'P 1'
#
loop_
_entity.id
_entity.type
_entity.pdbx_description
1 polymer ?
#
loop_
_entity_poly.entity_id
_entity_poly.type
_entity_poly.pdbx_seq_one_letter_code
_entity_poly.pdbx_strand_id
1 'polypeptide(L)'
;MRTVMRCPALLTALLAALLLVGGMAPAHAGAGIDNEYRALPNPGAWLGKPTSAERCGLRDRGCYRQYQKGTIHWTSTTGARAQRGGILAKWRAEGSEHGALGYPVTRETCTGGTCEVRYQRGRITWTAQGGARVHRDIDDARSVSVVVNKKRPLSPRTYAPAPLRSVGGGVLLRDDAAAAYQRMSRAAATQGVTLVPVSGYRDHGTQARLYREYTALYGQATADTISARAGHSEHQTGLAIDVGAPGATCGLLPCFGNTPQGKWIAANGHTYGFVVRYPNGHTATTGYAYEPWHLRYVGTATATSLKNSGSATVESYMGLPRAPKY
;
A
#
# COMPACT_ATOMS: atom_id res chain seq x y z
N MET A 1 -53.61 -54.19 -24.13
CA MET A 1 -54.10 -53.36 -23.01
C MET A 1 -52.93 -52.57 -22.42
N ARG A 2 -53.12 -51.25 -22.27
CA ARG A 2 -52.41 -50.29 -21.39
C ARG A 2 -50.96 -49.86 -21.76
N THR A 3 -50.92 -48.79 -22.57
CA THR A 3 -50.12 -47.53 -22.46
C THR A 3 -49.03 -47.40 -21.40
N VAL A 4 -47.85 -46.88 -21.80
CA VAL A 4 -47.11 -45.81 -21.09
C VAL A 4 -46.33 -44.89 -22.05
N MET A 5 -46.66 -43.59 -21.94
CA MET A 5 -45.94 -42.32 -22.15
C MET A 5 -44.97 -42.06 -23.31
N ARG A 6 -45.36 -41.04 -24.09
CA ARG A 6 -44.48 -40.11 -24.84
C ARG A 6 -43.76 -39.16 -23.88
N CYS A 7 -42.50 -38.85 -24.17
CA CYS A 7 -41.78 -37.69 -23.63
C CYS A 7 -41.28 -36.87 -24.83
N PRO A 8 -41.65 -35.58 -25.00
CA PRO A 8 -41.16 -34.77 -26.10
C PRO A 8 -39.80 -34.15 -25.75
N ALA A 9 -38.87 -34.20 -26.71
CA ALA A 9 -37.60 -33.49 -26.64
C ALA A 9 -37.84 -31.98 -26.69
N LEU A 10 -37.45 -31.28 -25.62
CA LEU A 10 -37.37 -29.81 -25.58
C LEU A 10 -36.09 -29.38 -26.29
N LEU A 11 -36.23 -28.87 -27.51
CA LEU A 11 -35.22 -28.03 -28.16
C LEU A 11 -35.19 -26.67 -27.46
N THR A 12 -34.23 -26.43 -26.58
CA THR A 12 -33.94 -25.09 -26.06
C THR A 12 -32.95 -24.39 -26.98
N ALA A 13 -33.44 -23.43 -27.75
CA ALA A 13 -32.61 -22.49 -28.49
C ALA A 13 -31.86 -21.59 -27.49
N LEU A 14 -30.53 -21.71 -27.43
CA LEU A 14 -29.68 -20.75 -26.73
C LEU A 14 -29.62 -19.45 -27.56
N LEU A 15 -30.41 -18.45 -27.19
CA LEU A 15 -30.11 -17.06 -27.57
C LEU A 15 -28.94 -16.58 -26.72
N ALA A 16 -27.77 -16.44 -27.33
CA ALA A 16 -26.65 -15.71 -26.74
C ALA A 16 -27.00 -14.20 -26.76
N ALA A 17 -27.55 -13.70 -25.66
CA ALA A 17 -27.66 -12.26 -25.43
C ALA A 17 -26.26 -11.70 -25.15
N LEU A 18 -25.64 -11.12 -26.18
CA LEU A 18 -24.40 -10.37 -26.07
C LEU A 18 -24.71 -9.07 -25.29
N LEU A 19 -24.54 -9.12 -23.96
CA LEU A 19 -24.51 -7.93 -23.12
C LEU A 19 -23.29 -7.10 -23.51
N LEU A 20 -23.47 -6.14 -24.42
CA LEU A 20 -22.56 -5.02 -24.62
C LEU A 20 -22.58 -4.18 -23.33
N VAL A 21 -21.80 -4.59 -22.34
CA VAL A 21 -21.35 -3.69 -21.29
C VAL A 21 -20.46 -2.69 -22.01
N GLY A 22 -21.03 -1.55 -22.39
CA GLY A 22 -20.30 -0.41 -22.90
C GLY A 22 -19.37 0.10 -21.82
N GLY A 23 -18.20 -0.53 -21.69
CA GLY A 23 -17.09 0.05 -20.95
C GLY A 23 -16.75 1.35 -21.64
N MET A 24 -17.07 2.48 -21.02
CA MET A 24 -16.60 3.79 -21.49
C MET A 24 -15.09 3.65 -21.75
N ALA A 25 -14.69 3.79 -23.00
CA ALA A 25 -13.28 3.89 -23.34
C ALA A 25 -12.67 5.01 -22.47
N PRO A 26 -11.48 4.81 -21.88
CA PRO A 26 -10.86 5.84 -21.06
C PRO A 26 -10.78 7.14 -21.86
N ALA A 27 -11.29 8.23 -21.29
CA ALA A 27 -11.31 9.52 -21.98
C ALA A 27 -9.87 9.91 -22.36
N HIS A 28 -9.65 10.21 -23.64
CA HIS A 28 -8.38 10.77 -24.11
C HIS A 28 -8.05 12.05 -23.32
N ALA A 29 -6.76 12.33 -23.10
CA ALA A 29 -6.30 13.45 -22.28
C ALA A 29 -7.00 14.78 -22.60
N GLY A 30 -7.11 15.12 -23.88
CA GLY A 30 -7.84 16.30 -24.39
C GLY A 30 -9.27 16.40 -23.89
N ALA A 31 -10.04 15.32 -24.08
CA ALA A 31 -11.41 15.25 -23.57
C ALA A 31 -11.44 15.28 -22.03
N GLY A 32 -10.48 14.63 -21.37
CA GLY A 32 -10.38 14.58 -19.92
C GLY A 32 -10.17 15.95 -19.28
N ILE A 33 -9.20 16.72 -19.77
CA ILE A 33 -8.88 18.06 -19.26
C ILE A 33 -10.04 19.03 -19.50
N ASP A 34 -10.64 19.00 -20.69
CA ASP A 34 -11.76 19.89 -21.02
C ASP A 34 -13.03 19.54 -20.22
N ASN A 35 -13.29 18.24 -19.99
CA ASN A 35 -14.39 17.78 -19.13
C ASN A 35 -14.18 18.22 -17.67
N GLU A 36 -12.97 18.06 -17.14
CA GLU A 36 -12.62 18.50 -15.79
C GLU A 36 -12.83 20.00 -15.64
N TYR A 37 -12.35 20.81 -16.59
CA TYR A 37 -12.54 22.25 -16.57
C TYR A 37 -14.02 22.64 -16.57
N ARG A 38 -14.85 22.05 -17.45
CA ARG A 38 -16.29 22.31 -17.48
C ARG A 38 -17.02 21.88 -16.21
N ALA A 39 -16.52 20.88 -15.51
CA ALA A 39 -17.12 20.35 -14.28
C ALA A 39 -16.76 21.15 -13.01
N LEU A 40 -15.86 22.14 -13.10
CA LEU A 40 -15.54 22.99 -11.96
C LEU A 40 -16.68 23.98 -11.66
N PRO A 41 -16.93 24.31 -10.39
CA PRO A 41 -17.86 25.40 -10.04
C PRO A 41 -17.33 26.73 -10.57
N ASN A 42 -18.10 27.38 -11.45
CA ASN A 42 -17.74 28.64 -12.12
C ASN A 42 -16.25 28.65 -12.58
N PRO A 43 -15.90 27.90 -13.64
CA PRO A 43 -14.52 27.61 -13.98
C PRO A 43 -13.69 28.86 -14.30
N GLY A 44 -14.31 29.89 -14.88
CA GLY A 44 -13.66 31.18 -15.13
C GLY A 44 -13.26 31.90 -13.84
N ALA A 45 -14.09 31.84 -12.79
CA ALA A 45 -13.74 32.41 -11.49
C ALA A 45 -12.69 31.55 -10.77
N TRP A 46 -12.86 30.22 -10.79
CA TRP A 46 -12.05 29.30 -10.01
C TRP A 46 -10.66 29.06 -10.59
N LEU A 47 -10.55 28.77 -11.89
CA LEU A 47 -9.27 28.46 -12.56
C LEU A 47 -8.82 29.54 -13.56
N GLY A 48 -9.77 30.30 -14.10
CA GLY A 48 -9.51 31.28 -15.16
C GLY A 48 -9.37 30.64 -16.54
N LYS A 49 -9.10 31.46 -17.55
CA LYS A 49 -8.96 31.00 -18.94
C LYS A 49 -7.70 30.13 -19.10
N PRO A 50 -7.67 29.19 -20.06
CA PRO A 50 -6.46 28.45 -20.40
C PRO A 50 -5.38 29.42 -20.89
N THR A 51 -4.14 29.21 -20.45
CA THR A 51 -2.97 30.01 -20.83
C THR A 51 -1.98 29.22 -21.68
N SER A 52 -2.23 27.93 -21.87
CA SER A 52 -1.45 27.08 -22.76
C SER A 52 -2.38 26.17 -23.56
N ALA A 53 -1.88 25.68 -24.69
CA ALA A 53 -2.38 24.44 -25.26
C ALA A 53 -2.13 23.28 -24.28
N GLU A 54 -2.81 22.17 -24.50
CA GLU A 54 -2.50 20.94 -23.79
C GLU A 54 -1.09 20.46 -24.13
N ARG A 55 -0.39 19.96 -23.11
CA ARG A 55 0.95 19.40 -23.24
C ARG A 55 0.99 18.02 -22.62
N CYS A 56 1.42 17.04 -23.42
CA CYS A 56 1.59 15.65 -23.02
C CYS A 56 3.07 15.28 -22.94
N GLY A 57 3.36 14.14 -22.32
CA GLY A 57 4.72 13.63 -22.14
C GLY A 57 5.23 13.70 -20.70
N LEU A 58 4.33 13.98 -19.74
CA LEU A 58 4.66 13.81 -18.32
C LEU A 58 4.80 12.31 -17.98
N ARG A 59 5.33 12.02 -16.78
CA ARG A 59 5.42 10.68 -16.21
C ARG A 59 4.12 9.89 -16.40
N ASP A 60 4.19 8.59 -16.66
CA ASP A 60 3.01 7.73 -16.82
C ASP A 60 2.08 8.19 -17.96
N ARG A 61 2.67 8.76 -19.02
CA ARG A 61 1.99 9.31 -20.20
C ARG A 61 0.98 10.40 -19.85
N GLY A 62 1.26 11.15 -18.79
CA GLY A 62 0.41 12.23 -18.34
C GLY A 62 0.43 13.43 -19.27
N CYS A 63 -0.63 14.23 -19.15
CA CYS A 63 -0.77 15.52 -19.82
C CYS A 63 -1.20 16.59 -18.84
N TYR A 64 -1.01 17.85 -19.20
CA TYR A 64 -1.46 18.97 -18.42
C TYR A 64 -1.87 20.15 -19.31
N ARG A 65 -2.66 21.05 -18.74
CA ARG A 65 -2.95 22.36 -19.33
C ARG A 65 -2.89 23.43 -18.26
N GLN A 66 -2.20 24.53 -18.57
CA GLN A 66 -2.10 25.67 -17.67
C GLN A 66 -3.28 26.61 -17.86
N TYR A 67 -3.68 27.21 -16.74
CA TYR A 67 -4.75 28.19 -16.64
C TYR A 67 -4.25 29.33 -15.76
N GLN A 68 -4.89 30.50 -15.85
CA GLN A 68 -4.45 31.71 -15.16
C GLN A 68 -4.21 31.52 -13.66
N LYS A 69 -5.02 30.69 -12.98
CA LYS A 69 -4.94 30.48 -11.52
C LYS A 69 -4.47 29.08 -11.13
N GLY A 70 -4.15 28.20 -12.07
CA GLY A 70 -3.82 26.83 -11.75
C GLY A 70 -3.54 25.94 -12.95
N THR A 71 -3.67 24.63 -12.77
CA THR A 71 -3.32 23.65 -13.79
C THR A 71 -4.18 22.40 -13.62
N ILE A 72 -4.66 21.86 -14.73
CA ILE A 72 -5.30 20.55 -14.75
C ILE A 72 -4.24 19.55 -15.22
N HIS A 73 -4.04 18.49 -14.44
CA HIS A 73 -3.19 17.36 -14.82
C HIS A 73 -4.06 16.15 -15.06
N TRP A 74 -3.73 15.36 -16.08
CA TRP A 74 -4.43 14.14 -16.45
C TRP A 74 -3.43 13.00 -16.57
N THR A 75 -3.84 11.83 -16.09
CA THR A 75 -3.26 10.54 -16.49
C THR A 75 -4.39 9.55 -16.73
N SER A 76 -4.11 8.46 -17.47
CA SER A 76 -5.07 7.37 -17.62
C SER A 76 -5.46 6.72 -16.29
N THR A 77 -4.59 6.79 -15.27
CA THR A 77 -4.81 6.17 -13.96
C THR A 77 -5.63 7.06 -13.01
N THR A 78 -5.36 8.37 -12.99
CA THR A 78 -5.99 9.29 -12.02
C THR A 78 -7.14 10.11 -12.61
N GLY A 79 -7.27 10.12 -13.95
CA GLY A 79 -8.10 11.07 -14.67
C GLY A 79 -7.57 12.51 -14.54
N ALA A 80 -8.34 13.46 -15.09
CA ALA A 80 -8.02 14.88 -15.00
C ALA A 80 -8.39 15.44 -13.63
N ARG A 81 -7.48 16.19 -13.00
CA ARG A 81 -7.69 16.86 -11.72
C ARG A 81 -7.16 18.27 -11.76
N ALA A 82 -8.05 19.22 -11.46
CA ALA A 82 -7.69 20.62 -11.35
C ALA A 82 -7.04 20.93 -9.99
N GLN A 83 -5.95 21.70 -10.03
CA GLN A 83 -5.20 22.15 -8.86
C GLN A 83 -4.91 23.64 -8.98
N ARG A 84 -4.82 24.35 -7.85
CA ARG A 84 -4.49 25.79 -7.81
C ARG A 84 -3.79 26.21 -6.52
N GLY A 85 -3.40 27.48 -6.45
CA GLY A 85 -2.97 28.14 -5.22
C GLY A 85 -1.78 27.48 -4.51
N GLY A 86 -1.77 27.60 -3.17
CA GLY A 86 -0.67 27.14 -2.32
C GLY A 86 -0.44 25.62 -2.35
N ILE A 87 -1.51 24.84 -2.57
CA ILE A 87 -1.38 23.37 -2.70
C ILE A 87 -0.64 23.01 -3.99
N LEU A 88 -1.05 23.57 -5.13
CA LEU A 88 -0.34 23.36 -6.41
C LEU A 88 1.12 23.83 -6.33
N ALA A 89 1.37 24.99 -5.71
CA ALA A 89 2.73 25.50 -5.54
C ALA A 89 3.60 24.55 -4.70
N LYS A 90 3.05 24.02 -3.59
CA LYS A 90 3.76 23.05 -2.74
C LYS A 90 4.01 21.75 -3.49
N TRP A 91 3.01 21.20 -4.18
CA TRP A 91 3.19 19.98 -4.97
C TRP A 91 4.29 20.12 -6.03
N ARG A 92 4.36 21.28 -6.71
CA ARG A 92 5.44 21.57 -7.65
C ARG A 92 6.82 21.59 -6.99
N ALA A 93 6.93 22.21 -5.81
CA ALA A 93 8.16 22.25 -5.04
C ALA A 93 8.60 20.86 -4.54
N GLU A 94 7.66 19.92 -4.37
CA GLU A 94 7.94 18.51 -4.02
C GLU A 94 8.27 17.63 -5.23
N GLY A 95 8.48 18.22 -6.42
CA GLY A 95 8.85 17.49 -7.64
C GLY A 95 7.68 17.02 -8.50
N SER A 96 6.47 17.54 -8.27
CA SER A 96 5.26 17.24 -9.08
C SER A 96 5.00 15.73 -9.22
N GLU A 97 4.68 15.24 -10.42
CA GLU A 97 4.44 13.82 -10.71
C GLU A 97 5.67 12.92 -10.52
N HIS A 98 6.87 13.49 -10.59
CA HIS A 98 8.11 12.79 -10.27
C HIS A 98 8.40 12.73 -8.76
N GLY A 99 7.70 13.55 -7.98
CA GLY A 99 7.83 13.65 -6.54
C GLY A 99 7.27 12.46 -5.76
N ALA A 100 7.49 12.49 -4.45
CA ALA A 100 7.05 11.44 -3.54
C ALA A 100 5.52 11.21 -3.56
N LEU A 101 4.74 12.24 -3.89
CA LEU A 101 3.27 12.20 -3.88
C LEU A 101 2.65 11.61 -5.16
N GLY A 102 3.29 11.77 -6.32
CA GLY A 102 2.72 11.43 -7.62
C GLY A 102 1.60 12.39 -8.06
N TYR A 103 0.71 11.92 -8.93
CA TYR A 103 -0.40 12.71 -9.47
C TYR A 103 -1.53 12.96 -8.44
N PRO A 104 -2.27 14.08 -8.58
CA PRO A 104 -3.51 14.30 -7.82
C PRO A 104 -4.57 13.24 -8.18
N VAL A 105 -5.32 12.78 -7.17
CA VAL A 105 -6.44 11.83 -7.34
C VAL A 105 -7.78 12.45 -6.98
N THR A 106 -7.80 13.55 -6.23
CA THR A 106 -8.99 14.37 -5.96
C THR A 106 -8.82 15.79 -6.48
N ARG A 107 -9.94 16.52 -6.59
CA ARG A 107 -9.92 17.98 -6.63
C ARG A 107 -9.59 18.54 -5.25
N GLU A 108 -9.25 19.82 -5.21
CA GLU A 108 -9.14 20.57 -3.95
C GLU A 108 -10.51 20.70 -3.30
N THR A 109 -10.61 20.28 -2.03
CA THR A 109 -11.82 20.43 -1.21
C THR A 109 -11.48 21.21 0.05
N CYS A 110 -12.27 22.23 0.37
CA CYS A 110 -12.05 23.09 1.54
C CYS A 110 -13.21 22.99 2.52
N THR A 111 -12.93 22.60 3.76
CA THR A 111 -13.90 22.47 4.85
C THR A 111 -13.30 23.01 6.14
N GLY A 112 -14.05 23.85 6.87
CA GLY A 112 -13.60 24.36 8.18
C GLY A 112 -12.26 25.11 8.15
N GLY A 113 -11.98 25.86 7.07
CA GLY A 113 -10.72 26.61 6.92
C GLY A 113 -9.50 25.78 6.51
N THR A 114 -9.67 24.49 6.24
CA THR A 114 -8.62 23.60 5.71
C THR A 114 -8.98 23.14 4.30
N CYS A 115 -8.10 23.38 3.35
CA CYS A 115 -8.17 22.83 2.00
C CYS A 115 -7.28 21.60 1.89
N GLU A 116 -7.69 20.60 1.11
CA GLU A 116 -6.92 19.38 0.89
C GLU A 116 -7.00 18.91 -0.56
N VAL A 117 -5.88 18.39 -1.06
CA VAL A 117 -5.83 17.53 -2.25
C VAL A 117 -5.17 16.20 -1.87
N ARG A 118 -5.83 15.09 -2.25
CA ARG A 118 -5.25 13.75 -2.21
C ARG A 118 -4.45 13.50 -3.48
N TYR A 119 -3.30 12.88 -3.32
CA TYR A 119 -2.40 12.37 -4.35
C TYR A 119 -2.28 10.85 -4.23
N GLN A 120 -1.65 10.23 -5.23
CA GLN A 120 -1.45 8.78 -5.29
C GLN A 120 -0.76 8.20 -4.03
N ARG A 121 0.14 8.96 -3.39
CA ARG A 121 0.95 8.49 -2.24
C ARG A 121 0.97 9.44 -1.05
N GLY A 122 -0.03 10.32 -0.94
CA GLY A 122 -0.14 11.25 0.17
C GLY A 122 -1.14 12.35 -0.10
N ARG A 123 -1.13 13.37 0.74
CA ARG A 123 -2.00 14.54 0.61
C ARG A 123 -1.23 15.80 0.90
N ILE A 124 -1.75 16.90 0.38
CA ILE A 124 -1.32 18.23 0.80
C ILE A 124 -2.53 18.92 1.40
N THR A 125 -2.37 19.43 2.61
CA THR A 125 -3.35 20.28 3.29
C THR A 125 -2.88 21.72 3.24
N TRP A 126 -3.80 22.68 3.15
CA TRP A 126 -3.50 24.10 3.27
C TRP A 126 -4.45 24.78 4.25
N THR A 127 -3.91 25.68 5.09
CA THR A 127 -4.70 26.59 5.92
C THR A 127 -4.17 28.01 5.78
N ALA A 128 -5.01 29.02 6.04
CA ALA A 128 -4.61 30.42 5.96
C ALA A 128 -3.44 30.76 6.91
N GLN A 129 -3.41 30.16 8.10
CA GLN A 129 -2.37 30.38 9.10
C GLN A 129 -1.10 29.54 8.86
N GLY A 130 -1.26 28.31 8.38
CA GLY A 130 -0.19 27.30 8.35
C GLY A 130 0.42 27.05 6.98
N GLY A 131 -0.15 27.62 5.92
CA GLY A 131 0.26 27.35 4.55
C GLY A 131 0.06 25.88 4.15
N ALA A 132 0.74 25.45 3.08
CA ALA A 132 0.64 24.10 2.55
C ALA A 132 1.59 23.11 3.27
N ARG A 133 1.07 21.96 3.70
CA ARG A 133 1.80 20.90 4.40
C ARG A 133 1.60 19.56 3.72
N VAL A 134 2.69 18.81 3.53
CA VAL A 134 2.71 17.50 2.90
C VAL A 134 2.55 16.41 3.96
N HIS A 135 1.66 15.46 3.69
CA HIS A 135 1.47 14.27 4.51
C HIS A 135 1.60 13.04 3.60
N ARG A 136 2.72 12.34 3.67
CA ARG A 136 2.92 11.14 2.83
C ARG A 136 2.30 9.93 3.50
N ASP A 137 1.73 9.04 2.70
CA ASP A 137 1.10 7.81 3.20
C ASP A 137 2.12 6.86 3.84
N ILE A 138 3.41 7.02 3.56
CA ILE A 138 4.50 6.27 4.20
C ILE A 138 4.86 6.77 5.62
N ASP A 139 4.37 7.96 6.01
CA ASP A 139 4.58 8.58 7.32
C ASP A 139 3.35 8.44 8.25
N ASP A 140 2.18 8.06 7.72
CA ASP A 140 0.93 7.95 8.47
C ASP A 140 0.75 6.55 9.06
N ALA A 141 0.75 6.42 10.40
CA ALA A 141 0.61 5.15 11.09
C ALA A 141 -0.65 4.34 10.71
N ARG A 142 -1.70 5.00 10.22
CA ARG A 142 -2.95 4.35 9.77
C ARG A 142 -2.85 3.77 8.37
N SER A 143 -1.92 4.26 7.56
CA SER A 143 -1.77 3.86 6.17
C SER A 143 -1.26 2.42 6.04
N VAL A 144 -1.78 1.67 5.05
CA VAL A 144 -1.18 0.39 4.61
C VAL A 144 0.28 0.57 4.19
N SER A 145 0.61 1.74 3.64
CA SER A 145 1.92 2.05 3.08
C SER A 145 2.94 2.55 4.10
N VAL A 146 2.57 2.67 5.39
CA VAL A 146 3.47 3.20 6.42
C VAL A 146 4.81 2.45 6.43
N VAL A 147 5.93 3.15 6.40
CA VAL A 147 7.24 2.51 6.53
C VAL A 147 7.79 2.79 7.92
N VAL A 148 7.84 1.74 8.74
CA VAL A 148 8.42 1.77 10.09
C VAL A 148 9.76 1.05 10.05
N ASN A 149 10.81 1.71 10.52
CA ASN A 149 12.14 1.14 10.64
C ASN A 149 12.97 1.94 11.65
N LYS A 150 14.26 1.66 11.77
CA LYS A 150 15.14 2.30 12.77
C LYS A 150 15.20 3.84 12.67
N LYS A 151 14.99 4.42 11.48
CA LYS A 151 14.97 5.87 11.26
C LYS A 151 13.57 6.48 11.24
N ARG A 152 12.53 5.65 11.25
CA ARG A 152 11.14 6.05 11.02
C ARG A 152 10.25 5.44 12.10
N PRO A 153 10.15 6.06 13.29
CA PRO A 153 9.21 5.61 14.31
C PRO A 153 7.77 5.89 13.87
N LEU A 154 6.84 5.14 14.46
CA LEU A 154 5.41 5.44 14.35
C LEU A 154 5.08 6.81 14.96
N SER A 155 4.09 7.47 14.35
CA SER A 155 3.50 8.71 14.83
C SER A 155 1.98 8.56 14.92
N PRO A 156 1.37 8.64 16.12
CA PRO A 156 2.04 8.73 17.43
C PRO A 156 2.86 7.47 17.75
N ARG A 157 3.88 7.59 18.62
CA ARG A 157 4.76 6.46 18.99
C ARG A 157 4.00 5.28 19.57
N THR A 158 2.88 5.54 20.25
CA THR A 158 1.99 4.54 20.87
C THR A 158 0.81 4.15 19.99
N TYR A 159 0.85 4.43 18.68
CA TYR A 159 -0.22 4.05 17.76
C TYR A 159 -0.60 2.58 17.92
N ALA A 160 -1.91 2.33 17.99
CA ALA A 160 -2.51 1.00 17.99
C ALA A 160 -3.67 1.00 16.95
N PRO A 161 -3.68 0.06 15.99
CA PRO A 161 -4.77 -0.06 15.03
C PRO A 161 -6.02 -0.66 15.70
N ALA A 162 -7.20 -0.27 15.20
CA ALA A 162 -8.46 -0.91 15.50
C ALA A 162 -9.38 -0.88 14.26
N PRO A 163 -10.19 -1.93 14.01
CA PRO A 163 -10.24 -3.20 14.74
C PRO A 163 -9.08 -4.15 14.39
N LEU A 164 -8.81 -5.08 15.31
CA LEU A 164 -7.92 -6.23 15.10
C LEU A 164 -8.75 -7.51 14.96
N ARG A 165 -8.27 -8.45 14.13
CA ARG A 165 -8.91 -9.76 13.92
C ARG A 165 -7.94 -10.90 14.14
N SER A 166 -8.45 -11.98 14.71
CA SER A 166 -7.73 -13.23 14.86
C SER A 166 -7.53 -13.93 13.52
N VAL A 167 -6.33 -14.46 13.32
CA VAL A 167 -5.97 -15.34 12.20
C VAL A 167 -5.62 -16.76 12.65
N GLY A 168 -5.94 -17.11 13.91
CA GLY A 168 -5.61 -18.40 14.54
C GLY A 168 -4.42 -18.31 15.49
N GLY A 169 -4.30 -19.26 16.41
CA GLY A 169 -3.17 -19.34 17.35
C GLY A 169 -3.03 -18.15 18.32
N GLY A 170 -4.12 -17.40 18.56
CA GLY A 170 -4.07 -16.14 19.33
C GLY A 170 -3.44 -14.96 18.60
N VAL A 171 -3.04 -15.14 17.33
CA VAL A 171 -2.40 -14.09 16.53
C VAL A 171 -3.44 -13.14 15.98
N LEU A 172 -3.25 -11.84 16.25
CA LEU A 172 -4.11 -10.76 15.78
C LEU A 172 -3.42 -9.97 14.66
N LEU A 173 -4.19 -9.52 13.66
CA LEU A 173 -3.74 -8.58 12.64
C LEU A 173 -4.78 -7.47 12.45
N ARG A 174 -4.36 -6.35 11.84
CA ARG A 174 -5.31 -5.35 11.34
C ARG A 174 -6.25 -6.00 10.33
N ASP A 175 -7.51 -5.56 10.31
CA ASP A 175 -8.58 -6.17 9.52
C ASP A 175 -8.21 -6.53 8.06
N ASP A 176 -7.59 -5.60 7.35
CA ASP A 176 -7.16 -5.75 5.96
C ASP A 176 -6.04 -6.79 5.80
N ALA A 177 -5.02 -6.75 6.65
CA ALA A 177 -3.95 -7.74 6.68
C ALA A 177 -4.45 -9.12 7.11
N ALA A 178 -5.39 -9.19 8.06
CA ALA A 178 -6.02 -10.44 8.49
C ALA A 178 -6.77 -11.11 7.32
N ALA A 179 -7.62 -10.36 6.63
CA ALA A 179 -8.37 -10.86 5.47
C ALA A 179 -7.43 -11.32 4.35
N ALA A 180 -6.35 -10.57 4.10
CA ALA A 180 -5.32 -10.95 3.13
C ALA A 180 -4.58 -12.23 3.53
N TYR A 181 -4.15 -12.34 4.79
CA TYR A 181 -3.44 -13.51 5.30
C TYR A 181 -4.31 -14.76 5.22
N GLN A 182 -5.60 -14.66 5.58
CA GLN A 182 -6.53 -15.78 5.46
C GLN A 182 -6.71 -16.27 4.02
N ARG A 183 -6.76 -15.35 3.03
CA ARG A 183 -6.76 -15.74 1.60
C ARG A 183 -5.46 -16.43 1.19
N MET A 184 -4.33 -15.88 1.60
CA MET A 184 -3.01 -16.45 1.33
C MET A 184 -2.87 -17.85 1.92
N SER A 185 -3.24 -18.03 3.19
CA SER A 185 -3.17 -19.31 3.90
C SER A 185 -4.06 -20.38 3.28
N ARG A 186 -5.31 -20.03 2.89
CA ARG A 186 -6.18 -20.96 2.16
C ARG A 186 -5.59 -21.38 0.81
N ALA A 187 -5.01 -20.45 0.06
CA ALA A 187 -4.41 -20.76 -1.24
C ALA A 187 -3.13 -21.60 -1.13
N ALA A 188 -2.35 -21.40 -0.07
CA ALA A 188 -1.22 -22.27 0.24
C ALA A 188 -1.71 -23.69 0.58
N ALA A 189 -2.78 -23.81 1.36
CA ALA A 189 -3.35 -25.08 1.76
C ALA A 189 -3.89 -25.91 0.58
N THR A 190 -4.49 -25.27 -0.44
CA THR A 190 -4.89 -26.00 -1.68
C THR A 190 -3.72 -26.57 -2.46
N GLN A 191 -2.49 -26.16 -2.13
CA GLN A 191 -1.24 -26.67 -2.71
C GLN A 191 -0.45 -27.54 -1.70
N GLY A 192 -1.09 -28.00 -0.62
CA GLY A 192 -0.47 -28.85 0.41
C GLY A 192 0.50 -28.10 1.33
N VAL A 193 0.50 -26.77 1.33
CA VAL A 193 1.37 -25.93 2.17
C VAL A 193 0.57 -25.32 3.32
N THR A 194 0.75 -25.83 4.53
CA THR A 194 0.13 -25.27 5.73
C THR A 194 1.00 -24.16 6.33
N LEU A 195 0.43 -22.95 6.42
CA LEU A 195 1.06 -21.78 7.08
C LEU A 195 0.56 -21.65 8.52
N VAL A 196 1.49 -21.55 9.48
CA VAL A 196 1.15 -21.42 10.92
C VAL A 196 1.42 -19.99 11.38
N PRO A 197 0.41 -19.23 11.85
CA PRO A 197 0.65 -17.89 12.40
C PRO A 197 1.40 -18.01 13.74
N VAL A 198 2.50 -17.26 13.92
CA VAL A 198 3.35 -17.31 15.12
C VAL A 198 3.26 -16.01 15.93
N SER A 199 3.39 -14.85 15.30
CA SER A 199 3.28 -13.54 15.96
C SER A 199 2.65 -12.52 15.02
N GLY A 200 1.85 -11.60 15.56
CA GLY A 200 1.13 -10.59 14.77
C GLY A 200 1.23 -9.23 15.44
N TYR A 201 0.10 -8.57 15.67
CA TYR A 201 0.04 -7.30 16.39
C TYR A 201 0.72 -7.39 17.75
N ARG A 202 1.58 -6.41 18.04
CA ARG A 202 2.28 -6.25 19.30
C ARG A 202 2.28 -4.77 19.68
N ASP A 203 1.64 -4.43 20.79
CA ASP A 203 1.58 -3.05 21.25
C ASP A 203 2.96 -2.50 21.65
N HIS A 204 3.03 -1.19 21.80
CA HIS A 204 4.25 -0.46 22.13
C HIS A 204 4.91 -0.92 23.45
N GLY A 205 4.11 -1.18 24.49
CA GLY A 205 4.60 -1.59 25.81
C GLY A 205 5.18 -3.01 25.79
N THR A 206 4.49 -3.93 25.12
CA THR A 206 4.96 -5.30 24.88
C THR A 206 6.27 -5.30 24.09
N GLN A 207 6.39 -4.49 23.03
CA GLN A 207 7.63 -4.35 22.28
C GLN A 207 8.78 -3.80 23.15
N ALA A 208 8.50 -2.82 24.02
CA ALA A 208 9.50 -2.26 24.93
C ALA A 208 10.05 -3.33 25.90
N ARG A 209 9.17 -4.19 26.43
CA ARG A 209 9.58 -5.31 27.29
C ARG A 209 10.43 -6.33 26.54
N LEU A 210 9.96 -6.78 25.37
CA LEU A 210 10.68 -7.75 24.53
C LEU A 210 12.10 -7.26 24.18
N TYR A 211 12.24 -5.99 23.80
CA TYR A 211 13.54 -5.42 23.47
C TYR A 211 14.49 -5.39 24.68
N ARG A 212 13.98 -5.10 25.89
CA ARG A 212 14.79 -5.15 27.12
C ARG A 212 15.27 -6.57 27.42
N GLU A 213 14.39 -7.57 27.28
CA GLU A 213 14.75 -8.98 27.45
C GLU A 213 15.86 -9.41 26.49
N TYR A 214 15.75 -9.04 25.20
CA TYR A 214 16.76 -9.37 24.20
C TYR A 214 18.08 -8.65 24.45
N THR A 215 18.03 -7.40 24.90
CA THR A 215 19.23 -6.63 25.28
C THR A 215 19.94 -7.28 26.46
N ALA A 216 19.20 -7.77 27.46
CA ALA A 216 19.77 -8.47 28.61
C ALA A 216 20.42 -9.81 28.23
N LEU A 217 19.81 -10.55 27.29
CA LEU A 217 20.29 -11.87 26.86
C LEU A 217 21.48 -11.80 25.89
N TYR A 218 21.44 -10.87 24.93
CA TYR A 218 22.34 -10.87 23.77
C TYR A 218 23.21 -9.62 23.65
N GLY A 219 23.01 -8.63 24.54
CA GLY A 219 23.61 -7.30 24.42
C GLY A 219 22.91 -6.44 23.37
N GLN A 220 23.04 -5.12 23.52
CA GLN A 220 22.32 -4.14 22.69
C GLN A 220 22.68 -4.26 21.20
N ALA A 221 23.95 -4.47 20.87
CA ALA A 221 24.40 -4.56 19.48
C ALA A 221 23.70 -5.71 18.73
N THR A 222 23.59 -6.87 19.36
CA THR A 222 22.87 -8.03 18.81
C THR A 222 21.37 -7.78 18.80
N ALA A 223 20.79 -7.29 19.91
CA ALA A 223 19.37 -7.00 20.01
C ALA A 223 18.89 -6.03 18.92
N ASP A 224 19.65 -4.99 18.62
CA ASP A 224 19.36 -4.02 17.55
C ASP A 224 19.31 -4.68 16.14
N THR A 225 19.82 -5.91 15.95
CA THR A 225 19.77 -6.64 14.65
C THR A 225 18.61 -7.61 14.51
N ILE A 226 17.98 -8.03 15.62
CA ILE A 226 16.94 -9.07 15.65
C ILE A 226 15.64 -8.61 16.34
N SER A 227 15.62 -7.41 16.94
CA SER A 227 14.43 -6.89 17.61
C SER A 227 14.34 -5.38 17.49
N ALA A 228 13.15 -4.91 17.15
CA ALA A 228 12.86 -3.49 17.04
C ALA A 228 12.73 -2.83 18.43
N ARG A 229 13.18 -1.58 18.54
CA ARG A 229 12.84 -0.72 19.69
C ARG A 229 11.35 -0.36 19.63
N ALA A 230 10.75 -0.07 20.77
CA ALA A 230 9.34 0.33 20.84
C ALA A 230 9.05 1.55 19.95
N GLY A 231 7.94 1.51 19.22
CA GLY A 231 7.60 2.52 18.20
C GLY A 231 8.32 2.35 16.86
N HIS A 232 9.30 1.44 16.74
CA HIS A 232 10.01 1.12 15.49
C HIS A 232 9.70 -0.30 14.96
N SER A 233 8.76 -1.01 15.59
CA SER A 233 8.34 -2.36 15.20
C SER A 233 7.17 -2.31 14.22
N GLU A 234 7.29 -3.01 13.09
CA GLU A 234 6.15 -3.16 12.16
C GLU A 234 5.01 -3.97 12.78
N HIS A 235 5.25 -4.85 13.75
CA HIS A 235 4.19 -5.55 14.48
C HIS A 235 3.19 -4.59 15.15
N GLN A 236 3.64 -3.41 15.57
CA GLN A 236 2.76 -2.41 16.19
C GLN A 236 1.73 -1.83 15.19
N THR A 237 1.96 -1.95 13.89
CA THR A 237 0.99 -1.52 12.86
C THR A 237 -0.17 -2.52 12.68
N GLY A 238 -0.02 -3.74 13.17
CA GLY A 238 -0.91 -4.86 12.85
C GLY A 238 -0.81 -5.35 11.39
N LEU A 239 0.16 -4.85 10.62
CA LEU A 239 0.42 -5.23 9.22
C LEU A 239 1.54 -6.25 9.06
N ALA A 240 2.23 -6.61 10.13
CA ALA A 240 3.29 -7.60 10.12
C ALA A 240 2.84 -8.90 10.79
N ILE A 241 3.23 -10.02 10.20
CA ILE A 241 3.01 -11.36 10.73
C ILE A 241 4.27 -12.21 10.58
N ASP A 242 4.64 -12.89 11.65
CA ASP A 242 5.62 -13.97 11.62
C ASP A 242 4.89 -15.29 11.34
N VAL A 243 5.36 -16.03 10.33
CA VAL A 243 4.75 -17.29 9.88
C VAL A 243 5.73 -18.44 10.04
N GLY A 244 5.25 -19.55 10.58
CA GLY A 244 5.99 -20.80 10.75
C GLY A 244 5.43 -21.95 9.93
N ALA A 245 6.04 -23.11 10.11
CA ALA A 245 5.61 -24.39 9.56
C ALA A 245 5.02 -25.30 10.66
N PRO A 246 4.22 -26.32 10.30
CA PRO A 246 3.76 -27.33 11.25
C PRO A 246 4.90 -27.95 12.06
N GLY A 247 4.63 -28.24 13.33
CA GLY A 247 5.61 -28.81 14.26
C GLY A 247 6.77 -27.87 14.64
N ALA A 248 6.64 -26.56 14.39
CA ALA A 248 7.70 -25.57 14.62
C ALA A 248 9.00 -25.83 13.84
N THR A 249 8.93 -26.56 12.73
CA THR A 249 10.08 -26.85 11.86
C THR A 249 10.75 -25.56 11.40
N CYS A 250 12.02 -25.37 11.75
CA CYS A 250 12.77 -24.13 11.47
C CYS A 250 12.04 -22.84 11.91
N GLY A 251 11.25 -22.91 13.00
CA GLY A 251 10.45 -21.78 13.47
C GLY A 251 11.29 -20.56 13.79
N LEU A 252 11.01 -19.44 13.11
CA LEU A 252 11.69 -18.15 13.30
C LEU A 252 13.22 -18.22 13.15
N LEU A 253 13.70 -19.10 12.26
CA LEU A 253 15.12 -19.28 11.93
C LEU A 253 15.36 -19.10 10.43
N PRO A 254 16.59 -18.74 10.00
CA PRO A 254 16.90 -18.55 8.58
C PRO A 254 16.59 -19.77 7.69
N CYS A 255 16.68 -20.99 8.24
CA CYS A 255 16.35 -22.22 7.51
C CYS A 255 14.86 -22.33 7.14
N PHE A 256 13.97 -21.52 7.73
CA PHE A 256 12.56 -21.45 7.33
C PHE A 256 12.41 -21.14 5.84
N GLY A 257 13.29 -20.30 5.27
CA GLY A 257 13.28 -19.97 3.84
C GLY A 257 13.47 -21.18 2.92
N ASN A 258 14.02 -22.28 3.43
CA ASN A 258 14.25 -23.51 2.67
C ASN A 258 13.08 -24.51 2.75
N THR A 259 12.14 -24.29 3.68
CA THR A 259 10.93 -25.10 3.85
C THR A 259 9.96 -24.90 2.67
N PRO A 260 9.00 -25.82 2.45
CA PRO A 260 7.92 -25.60 1.49
C PRO A 260 7.16 -24.29 1.72
N GLN A 261 6.91 -23.94 2.99
CA GLN A 261 6.22 -22.71 3.40
C GLN A 261 7.02 -21.46 3.02
N GLY A 262 8.30 -21.39 3.40
CA GLY A 262 9.16 -20.25 3.10
C GLY A 262 9.31 -20.02 1.58
N LYS A 263 9.52 -21.10 0.81
CA LYS A 263 9.59 -21.04 -0.66
C LYS A 263 8.28 -20.59 -1.28
N TRP A 264 7.16 -21.15 -0.81
CA TRP A 264 5.83 -20.78 -1.31
C TRP A 264 5.51 -19.31 -1.05
N ILE A 265 5.82 -18.80 0.16
CA ILE A 265 5.61 -17.40 0.51
C ILE A 265 6.49 -16.48 -0.35
N ALA A 266 7.77 -16.80 -0.54
CA ALA A 266 8.67 -15.98 -1.35
C ALA A 266 8.23 -15.87 -2.83
N ALA A 267 7.59 -16.93 -3.35
CA ALA A 267 7.02 -16.95 -4.69
C ALA A 267 5.67 -16.23 -4.77
N ASN A 268 4.75 -16.49 -3.83
CA ASN A 268 3.33 -16.16 -3.97
C ASN A 268 2.83 -15.04 -3.06
N GLY A 269 3.53 -14.70 -1.97
CA GLY A 269 3.04 -13.75 -0.96
C GLY A 269 2.59 -12.40 -1.55
N HIS A 270 3.26 -11.94 -2.60
CA HIS A 270 2.97 -10.66 -3.25
C HIS A 270 1.58 -10.59 -3.88
N THR A 271 1.03 -11.71 -4.38
CA THR A 271 -0.32 -11.74 -4.97
C THR A 271 -1.40 -11.50 -3.91
N TYR A 272 -1.07 -11.76 -2.64
CA TYR A 272 -1.92 -11.51 -1.48
C TYR A 272 -1.55 -10.23 -0.73
N GLY A 273 -0.57 -9.45 -1.22
CA GLY A 273 -0.17 -8.18 -0.63
C GLY A 273 0.91 -8.27 0.45
N PHE A 274 1.55 -9.44 0.62
CA PHE A 274 2.65 -9.63 1.57
C PHE A 274 4.00 -9.64 0.87
N VAL A 275 5.02 -9.12 1.55
CA VAL A 275 6.43 -9.23 1.16
C VAL A 275 7.24 -9.81 2.30
N VAL A 276 8.30 -10.54 1.99
CA VAL A 276 9.34 -10.89 2.98
C VAL A 276 10.09 -9.60 3.31
N ARG A 277 9.90 -9.10 4.54
CA ARG A 277 10.31 -7.72 4.89
C ARG A 277 11.81 -7.54 4.99
N TYR A 278 12.50 -8.58 5.44
CA TYR A 278 13.94 -8.59 5.70
C TYR A 278 14.60 -9.72 4.89
N PRO A 279 14.89 -9.49 3.60
CA PRO A 279 15.45 -10.51 2.71
C PRO A 279 16.96 -10.72 2.96
N ASN A 280 17.44 -11.89 2.53
CA ASN A 280 18.84 -12.28 2.69
C ASN A 280 19.79 -11.30 1.98
N GLY A 281 20.92 -10.96 2.61
CA GLY A 281 21.92 -10.05 2.04
C GLY A 281 21.61 -8.55 2.15
N HIS A 282 20.48 -8.16 2.74
CA HIS A 282 20.03 -6.75 2.78
C HIS A 282 20.02 -6.11 4.18
N THR A 283 20.70 -6.71 5.16
CA THR A 283 20.82 -6.15 6.53
C THR A 283 21.39 -4.74 6.55
N ALA A 284 22.34 -4.43 5.68
CA ALA A 284 22.92 -3.09 5.62
C ALA A 284 21.93 -2.03 5.07
N THR A 285 20.78 -2.44 4.52
CA THR A 285 19.68 -1.55 4.09
C THR A 285 18.57 -1.50 5.13
N THR A 286 18.09 -2.65 5.60
CA THR A 286 16.93 -2.74 6.52
C THR A 286 17.31 -2.57 8.00
N GLY A 287 18.56 -2.90 8.34
CA GLY A 287 19.05 -2.99 9.71
C GLY A 287 18.74 -4.31 10.42
N TYR A 288 18.06 -5.25 9.79
CA TYR A 288 17.70 -6.54 10.40
C TYR A 288 18.39 -7.70 9.72
N ALA A 289 18.65 -8.76 10.48
CA ALA A 289 19.10 -10.05 9.94
C ALA A 289 18.08 -10.62 8.93
N TYR A 290 18.45 -11.68 8.23
CA TYR A 290 17.53 -12.35 7.31
C TYR A 290 16.38 -13.02 8.07
N GLU A 291 15.14 -12.62 7.79
CA GLU A 291 13.94 -13.14 8.44
C GLU A 291 12.91 -13.60 7.39
N PRO A 292 13.06 -14.81 6.80
CA PRO A 292 12.12 -15.31 5.79
C PRO A 292 10.70 -15.56 6.31
N TRP A 293 10.52 -15.57 7.63
CA TRP A 293 9.23 -15.74 8.28
C TRP A 293 8.46 -14.42 8.46
N HIS A 294 9.14 -13.27 8.45
CA HIS A 294 8.55 -11.97 8.77
C HIS A 294 7.93 -11.34 7.54
N LEU A 295 6.61 -11.36 7.47
CA LEU A 295 5.84 -10.86 6.34
C LEU A 295 5.21 -9.52 6.66
N ARG A 296 5.38 -8.57 5.74
CA ARG A 296 4.78 -7.25 5.82
C ARG A 296 3.68 -7.09 4.77
N TYR A 297 2.46 -6.77 5.21
CA TYR A 297 1.36 -6.41 4.33
C TYR A 297 1.50 -4.98 3.84
N VAL A 298 1.52 -4.80 2.52
CA VAL A 298 1.55 -3.50 1.82
C VAL A 298 0.43 -3.35 0.78
N GLY A 299 -0.49 -4.33 0.73
CA GLY A 299 -1.54 -4.41 -0.28
C GLY A 299 -1.06 -5.04 -1.60
N THR A 300 -1.96 -5.74 -2.30
CA THR A 300 -1.62 -6.54 -3.50
C THR A 300 -0.94 -5.72 -4.60
N ALA A 301 -1.46 -4.52 -4.90
CA ALA A 301 -0.88 -3.68 -5.95
C ALA A 301 0.57 -3.28 -5.63
N THR A 302 0.83 -2.82 -4.41
CA THR A 302 2.17 -2.41 -3.96
C THR A 302 3.12 -3.59 -3.88
N ALA A 303 2.69 -4.73 -3.31
CA ALA A 303 3.55 -5.91 -3.19
C ALA A 303 3.93 -6.47 -4.57
N THR A 304 2.97 -6.50 -5.50
CA THR A 304 3.21 -6.92 -6.89
C THR A 304 4.13 -5.95 -7.62
N SER A 305 3.90 -4.63 -7.48
CA SER A 305 4.78 -3.61 -8.06
C SER A 305 6.20 -3.69 -7.50
N LEU A 306 6.35 -3.91 -6.18
CA LEU A 306 7.65 -4.12 -5.55
C LEU A 306 8.36 -5.34 -6.15
N LYS A 307 7.66 -6.49 -6.22
CA LYS A 307 8.19 -7.71 -6.83
C LYS A 307 8.66 -7.49 -8.28
N ASN A 308 7.87 -6.78 -9.08
CA ASN A 308 8.15 -6.53 -10.49
C ASN A 308 9.25 -5.48 -10.70
N SER A 309 9.47 -4.58 -9.75
CA SER A 309 10.50 -3.54 -9.83
C SER A 309 11.94 -4.08 -9.71
N GLY A 310 12.11 -5.32 -9.23
CA GLY A 310 13.43 -5.87 -8.87
C GLY A 310 14.02 -5.29 -7.58
N SER A 311 13.31 -4.37 -6.90
CA SER A 311 13.75 -3.85 -5.59
C SER A 311 13.71 -4.95 -4.53
N ALA A 312 14.83 -5.15 -3.84
CA ALA A 312 14.90 -6.16 -2.79
C ALA A 312 14.16 -5.76 -1.50
N THR A 313 14.17 -4.47 -1.14
CA THR A 313 13.61 -3.99 0.14
C THR A 313 12.51 -2.95 -0.06
N VAL A 314 11.62 -2.84 0.92
CA VAL A 314 10.60 -1.77 0.98
C VAL A 314 11.26 -0.39 0.99
N GLU A 315 12.39 -0.22 1.69
CA GLU A 315 13.15 1.04 1.68
C GLU A 315 13.56 1.44 0.26
N SER A 316 14.20 0.53 -0.47
CA SER A 316 14.70 0.81 -1.82
C SER A 316 13.53 1.10 -2.78
N TYR A 317 12.46 0.30 -2.69
CA TYR A 317 11.27 0.48 -3.51
C TYR A 317 10.58 1.84 -3.27
N MET A 318 10.52 2.27 -2.00
CA MET A 318 9.91 3.55 -1.63
C MET A 318 10.84 4.75 -1.80
N GLY A 319 12.07 4.56 -2.30
CA GLY A 319 13.07 5.62 -2.45
C GLY A 319 13.54 6.20 -1.11
N LEU A 320 13.55 5.38 -0.06
CA LEU A 320 13.93 5.79 1.29
C LEU A 320 15.43 5.53 1.57
N PRO A 321 16.07 6.37 2.41
CA PRO A 321 17.40 6.07 2.92
C PRO A 321 17.45 4.72 3.63
N ARG A 322 18.63 4.10 3.60
CA ARG A 322 18.94 2.90 4.37
C ARG A 322 18.80 3.17 5.87
N ALA A 323 18.37 2.18 6.63
CA ALA A 323 18.15 2.27 8.08
C ALA A 323 18.92 1.20 8.88
N PRO A 324 20.26 1.07 8.72
CA PRO A 324 21.01 -0.01 9.36
C PRO A 324 21.07 0.11 10.90
N LYS A 325 20.94 1.33 11.43
CA LYS A 325 21.06 1.67 12.86
C LYS A 325 20.00 2.70 13.27
N TYR A 326 19.73 2.80 14.56
CA TYR A 326 18.92 3.87 15.15
C TYR A 326 19.62 5.22 15.01
#